data_AF-A0A7W9V494-F1
#
_entry.id   AF-A0A7W9V494-F1
#
_cell.length_a   1.000
_cell.length_b   1.000
_cell.length_c   1.000
_cell.angle_alpha   90.00
_cell.angle_beta   90.00
_cell.angle_gamma   90.00
#
_symmetry.space_group_name_H-M   'P 1'
#
loop_
_entity.id
_entity.type
_entity.pdbx_description
1 polymer ?
#
loop_
_entity_poly.entity_id
_entity_poly.type
_entity_poly.pdbx_seq_one_letter_code
_entity_poly.pdbx_strand_id
1 'polypeptide(L)'
;MTFIASFAASAQNFPKVQDEYSKALTARSDVTRLDPDEMFGDSIGLYTGSLEFLQTDAILPGNNVLDVAIRRKLKMGERPLADNFYRGWQLAIPSIHGVFSEARGWSTSKGNDPSKRCSNFWWPAAEVVKATSGIASTKVFLPEEFWFGTFLYLPSSGDQPIFNSYNYDGTDFGWPRPTDGANYPLRTKDGYVISCIPSEDGTSEGFEVHTTDGVVYRINHMAIRPMVPLLKSEYWVTQGSQQLVQWVMRRQEYALLVTSARDRFGNTVTYDWDSSNPWQLNSIRASDGRRLDLSWSGGQVTEVRSGDKVWSYSENRIIYPDKSYWDFTSVDLSAASYDEGSVPGNHSHCYYPGDPTTKKMHAVMRHPSGAIATFDAAPTLHGRSQTPDSCGTKYDPNTNFWDNSSEAYPATYYLWSVTSKSISGPGLSAPLTWTYGYSPANGCYKSPNQMGTNTCTNSSPTTKWVDVTDPSGVVTRYTFGNQYSVNEGFLLNTVQPGREVTQEYSHANEEGFLGWAGILAMPSRSNPGGLMGLISPIKKKVIIQDGERFEWTVTAYDKMARPLSVTKSSTPQQ
;
A
#
# COMPACT_ATOMS: atom_id res chain seq x y z
N MET A 1 -10.17 30.82 23.08
CA MET A 1 -11.60 30.72 22.74
C MET A 1 -11.71 29.80 21.54
N THR A 2 -12.12 28.57 21.80
CA THR A 2 -12.16 27.47 20.84
C THR A 2 -13.43 27.61 19.99
N PHE A 3 -13.29 27.89 18.70
CA PHE A 3 -14.42 27.86 17.78
C PHE A 3 -14.78 26.40 17.51
N ILE A 4 -15.86 25.94 18.14
CA ILE A 4 -16.56 24.70 17.78
C ILE A 4 -17.37 25.06 16.53
N ALA A 5 -16.91 24.62 15.35
CA ALA A 5 -17.74 24.63 14.17
C ALA A 5 -18.81 23.55 14.33
N SER A 6 -20.05 23.97 14.64
CA SER A 6 -21.23 23.11 14.54
C SER A 6 -21.48 22.79 13.08
N PHE A 7 -21.10 21.58 12.65
CA PHE A 7 -21.49 21.05 11.35
C PHE A 7 -22.97 20.66 11.42
N ALA A 8 -23.79 21.28 10.57
CA ALA A 8 -25.14 20.82 10.30
C ALA A 8 -25.10 19.38 9.78
N ALA A 9 -26.02 18.54 10.26
CA ALA A 9 -26.13 17.14 9.89
C ALA A 9 -26.58 16.99 8.42
N SER A 10 -25.63 17.01 7.50
CA SER A 10 -25.71 16.15 6.32
C SER A 10 -25.48 14.72 6.80
N ALA A 11 -26.22 13.74 6.26
CA ALA A 11 -25.96 12.33 6.53
C ALA A 11 -24.55 11.99 6.01
N GLN A 12 -23.55 11.99 6.90
CA GLN A 12 -22.18 11.61 6.54
C GLN A 12 -22.15 10.10 6.34
N ASN A 13 -22.07 9.65 5.08
CA ASN A 13 -21.86 8.25 4.73
C ASN A 13 -20.39 7.89 5.03
N PHE A 14 -20.15 7.22 6.14
CA PHE A 14 -18.84 6.65 6.45
C PHE A 14 -18.69 5.26 5.81
N PRO A 15 -17.48 4.85 5.38
CA PRO A 15 -17.24 3.49 4.93
C PRO A 15 -17.62 2.50 6.03
N LYS A 16 -18.26 1.41 5.64
CA LYS A 16 -18.53 0.30 6.56
C LYS A 16 -17.29 -0.61 6.68
N VAL A 17 -17.31 -1.57 7.61
CA VAL A 17 -16.20 -2.55 7.76
C VAL A 17 -16.03 -3.41 6.50
N GLN A 18 -17.13 -3.95 5.97
CA GLN A 18 -17.14 -4.72 4.71
C GLN A 18 -16.57 -3.95 3.51
N ASP A 19 -16.58 -2.65 3.61
CA ASP A 19 -16.38 -1.71 2.54
C ASP A 19 -14.86 -1.46 2.37
N GLU A 20 -14.07 -1.83 3.38
CA GLU A 20 -12.61 -1.70 3.42
C GLU A 20 -11.86 -3.03 3.28
N TYR A 21 -12.51 -4.20 3.14
CA TYR A 21 -11.79 -5.48 3.14
C TYR A 21 -10.77 -5.57 1.99
N SER A 22 -11.00 -4.89 0.87
CA SER A 22 -10.08 -4.88 -0.28
C SER A 22 -8.76 -4.17 0.04
N LYS A 23 -8.73 -3.32 1.08
CA LYS A 23 -7.51 -2.71 1.62
C LYS A 23 -6.57 -3.75 2.25
N ALA A 24 -7.12 -4.79 2.88
CA ALA A 24 -6.34 -5.91 3.40
C ALA A 24 -5.70 -6.76 2.27
N LEU A 25 -6.30 -6.76 1.08
CA LEU A 25 -5.82 -7.51 -0.09
C LEU A 25 -4.79 -6.73 -0.91
N THR A 26 -4.93 -5.40 -0.97
CA THR A 26 -4.05 -4.49 -1.74
C THR A 26 -2.73 -4.21 -1.06
N ALA A 27 -2.53 -4.62 0.19
CA ALA A 27 -1.21 -4.63 0.83
C ALA A 27 -0.17 -5.53 0.11
N ARG A 28 -0.56 -6.21 -0.99
CA ARG A 28 0.29 -6.99 -1.90
C ARG A 28 0.21 -6.56 -3.37
N SER A 29 -0.39 -5.42 -3.72
CA SER A 29 -0.18 -4.92 -5.08
C SER A 29 1.24 -4.34 -5.12
N ASP A 30 2.23 -5.21 -5.33
CA ASP A 30 3.58 -4.81 -5.72
C ASP A 30 3.42 -3.98 -6.98
N VAL A 31 3.43 -2.67 -6.82
CA VAL A 31 3.40 -1.74 -7.93
C VAL A 31 4.77 -1.88 -8.57
N THR A 32 4.83 -2.77 -9.57
CA THR A 32 6.07 -2.99 -10.29
C THR A 32 6.30 -1.74 -11.11
N ARG A 33 7.34 -0.97 -10.77
CA ARG A 33 7.77 0.17 -11.56
C ARG A 33 8.11 -0.32 -12.97
N LEU A 34 7.34 0.14 -13.94
CA LEU A 34 7.54 -0.21 -15.34
C LEU A 34 8.39 0.91 -15.93
N ASP A 35 9.70 0.78 -15.70
CA ASP A 35 10.79 1.59 -16.26
C ASP A 35 11.32 2.71 -15.33
N PRO A 36 12.64 2.75 -15.02
CA PRO A 36 13.27 3.85 -14.29
C PRO A 36 13.21 5.22 -14.99
N ASP A 37 12.84 5.24 -16.28
CA ASP A 37 12.74 6.43 -17.14
C ASP A 37 11.30 6.99 -17.23
N GLU A 38 10.39 6.60 -16.34
CA GLU A 38 9.00 7.09 -16.28
C GLU A 38 8.97 8.62 -16.09
N MET A 39 8.85 9.36 -17.21
CA MET A 39 8.79 10.83 -17.27
C MET A 39 7.72 11.44 -16.36
N PHE A 40 6.65 10.68 -16.04
CA PHE A 40 5.54 11.13 -15.19
C PHE A 40 5.53 10.46 -13.80
N GLY A 41 6.57 9.72 -13.44
CA GLY A 41 6.70 9.07 -12.13
C GLY A 41 5.56 8.11 -11.79
N ASP A 42 4.82 7.63 -12.78
CA ASP A 42 3.65 6.77 -12.62
C ASP A 42 4.04 5.31 -12.55
N SER A 43 3.50 4.56 -11.61
CA SER A 43 3.77 3.14 -11.44
C SER A 43 2.45 2.37 -11.42
N ILE A 44 2.35 1.31 -12.25
CA ILE A 44 1.12 0.52 -12.42
C ILE A 44 1.35 -0.92 -11.95
N GLY A 45 0.60 -1.35 -10.95
CA GLY A 45 0.60 -2.73 -10.48
C GLY A 45 -0.27 -3.60 -11.36
N LEU A 46 0.31 -4.28 -12.37
CA LEU A 46 -0.45 -5.02 -13.39
C LEU A 46 -1.44 -6.05 -12.83
N TYR A 47 -1.13 -6.71 -11.70
CA TYR A 47 -2.04 -7.73 -11.13
C TYR A 47 -3.42 -7.15 -10.76
N THR A 48 -3.48 -5.91 -10.27
CA THR A 48 -4.73 -5.24 -9.80
C THR A 48 -5.08 -4.00 -10.59
N GLY A 49 -4.18 -3.50 -11.44
CA GLY A 49 -4.30 -2.18 -12.08
C GLY A 49 -4.16 -1.01 -11.13
N SER A 50 -3.52 -1.19 -9.96
CA SER A 50 -3.27 -0.07 -9.04
C SER A 50 -2.37 0.98 -9.70
N LEU A 51 -2.52 2.23 -9.30
CA LEU A 51 -1.76 3.37 -9.82
C LEU A 51 -1.21 4.20 -8.66
N GLU A 52 0.08 4.45 -8.69
CA GLU A 52 0.76 5.38 -7.80
C GLU A 52 1.62 6.34 -8.62
N PHE A 53 1.74 7.58 -8.17
CA PHE A 53 2.68 8.55 -8.69
C PHE A 53 3.72 8.88 -7.64
N LEU A 54 5.00 8.84 -8.01
CA LEU A 54 6.10 9.36 -7.23
C LEU A 54 6.80 10.46 -8.03
N GLN A 55 6.56 11.70 -7.62
CA GLN A 55 7.08 12.90 -8.29
C GLN A 55 8.24 13.49 -7.51
N THR A 56 9.30 13.89 -8.23
CA THR A 56 10.44 14.61 -7.64
C THR A 56 10.33 16.08 -8.02
N ASP A 57 10.12 16.94 -7.02
CA ASP A 57 9.95 18.38 -7.24
C ASP A 57 11.31 19.07 -7.26
N ALA A 58 12.15 18.78 -6.27
CA ALA A 58 13.48 19.34 -6.11
C ALA A 58 14.46 18.24 -5.70
N ILE A 59 15.65 18.20 -6.32
CA ILE A 59 16.75 17.31 -5.92
C ILE A 59 18.08 18.04 -6.08
N LEU A 60 18.92 17.94 -5.06
CA LEU A 60 20.26 18.51 -5.08
C LEU A 60 21.30 17.39 -5.31
N PRO A 61 22.07 17.43 -6.42
CA PRO A 61 23.08 16.43 -6.69
C PRO A 61 24.15 16.47 -5.60
N GLY A 62 24.49 15.30 -5.06
CA GLY A 62 25.49 15.12 -4.00
C GLY A 62 26.63 14.20 -4.42
N ASN A 63 27.57 14.01 -3.49
CA ASN A 63 28.73 13.11 -3.66
C ASN A 63 28.59 11.79 -2.88
N ASN A 64 27.41 11.53 -2.30
CA ASN A 64 27.10 10.33 -1.53
C ASN A 64 25.70 9.82 -1.89
N VAL A 65 25.36 8.64 -1.38
CA VAL A 65 24.12 7.92 -1.69
C VAL A 65 22.87 8.54 -1.06
N LEU A 66 23.01 9.49 -0.14
CA LEU A 66 21.88 10.11 0.54
C LEU A 66 21.33 11.27 -0.29
N ASP A 67 20.04 11.17 -0.62
CA ASP A 67 19.33 12.21 -1.35
C ASP A 67 19.01 13.41 -0.45
N VAL A 68 19.18 14.61 -1.01
CA VAL A 68 18.53 15.82 -0.52
C VAL A 68 17.51 16.23 -1.57
N ALA A 69 16.28 15.76 -1.38
CA ALA A 69 15.21 15.89 -2.34
C ALA A 69 13.85 16.11 -1.68
N ILE A 70 12.99 16.87 -2.35
CA ILE A 70 11.55 16.94 -2.09
C ILE A 70 10.85 16.08 -3.13
N ARG A 71 10.14 15.08 -2.62
CA ARG A 71 9.34 14.16 -3.42
C ARG A 71 7.93 14.12 -2.87
N ARG A 72 6.98 13.80 -3.72
CA ARG A 72 5.58 13.68 -3.34
C ARG A 72 4.97 12.44 -3.97
N LYS A 73 4.07 11.80 -3.22
CA LYS A 73 3.34 10.61 -3.66
C LYS A 73 1.84 10.86 -3.74
N LEU A 74 1.19 10.20 -4.69
CA LEU A 74 -0.26 10.13 -4.81
C LEU A 74 -0.67 8.73 -5.22
N LYS A 75 -1.55 8.11 -4.45
CA LYS A 75 -2.03 6.75 -4.68
C LYS A 75 -3.51 6.79 -5.04
N MET A 76 -3.87 6.06 -6.09
CA MET A 76 -5.25 5.97 -6.57
C MET A 76 -6.17 5.39 -5.49
N GLY A 77 -7.29 6.08 -5.25
CA GLY A 77 -8.28 5.66 -4.25
C GLY A 77 -7.90 5.98 -2.79
N GLU A 78 -6.73 6.59 -2.55
CA GLU A 78 -6.35 7.05 -1.22
C GLU A 78 -6.66 8.55 -1.06
N ARG A 79 -7.32 8.92 0.04
CA ARG A 79 -7.49 10.33 0.43
C ARG A 79 -7.48 10.49 1.95
N PRO A 80 -6.47 11.15 2.55
CA PRO A 80 -6.52 11.56 3.95
C PRO A 80 -7.56 12.69 4.12
N LEU A 81 -8.14 12.81 5.32
CA LEU A 81 -9.08 13.91 5.62
C LEU A 81 -8.40 15.28 5.71
N ALA A 82 -7.07 15.30 5.83
CA ALA A 82 -6.25 16.50 5.92
C ALA A 82 -5.20 16.53 4.81
N ASP A 83 -5.25 17.58 3.98
CA ASP A 83 -4.26 17.89 2.94
C ASP A 83 -3.01 18.49 3.58
N ASN A 84 -2.00 17.66 3.86
CA ASN A 84 -0.87 18.07 4.71
C ASN A 84 0.44 18.34 3.96
N PHE A 85 0.47 18.26 2.64
CA PHE A 85 1.63 18.70 1.85
C PHE A 85 1.21 19.57 0.69
N TYR A 86 0.55 19.01 -0.32
CA TYR A 86 0.12 19.77 -1.50
C TYR A 86 -1.09 19.12 -2.18
N ARG A 87 -2.30 19.56 -1.83
CA ARG A 87 -3.57 19.20 -2.51
C ARG A 87 -3.75 17.71 -2.81
N GLY A 88 -3.89 16.89 -1.78
CA GLY A 88 -4.04 15.44 -1.86
C GLY A 88 -2.72 14.68 -1.98
N TRP A 89 -1.66 15.32 -2.48
CA TRP A 89 -0.33 14.72 -2.52
C TRP A 89 0.29 14.73 -1.13
N GLN A 90 0.95 13.63 -0.82
CA GLN A 90 1.66 13.42 0.43
C GLN A 90 3.16 13.61 0.21
N LEU A 91 3.88 14.10 1.22
CA LEU A 91 5.33 14.14 1.20
C LEU A 91 5.88 12.69 1.17
N ALA A 92 6.66 12.37 0.16
CA ALA A 92 7.30 11.06 -0.01
C ALA A 92 8.66 11.05 0.68
N ILE A 93 8.63 10.78 1.99
CA ILE A 93 9.80 10.81 2.87
C ILE A 93 9.85 9.55 3.74
N PRO A 94 11.03 8.99 4.06
CA PRO A 94 11.13 7.81 4.92
C PRO A 94 10.30 7.94 6.20
N SER A 95 9.42 6.96 6.42
CA SER A 95 8.48 6.98 7.54
C SER A 95 8.06 5.57 7.94
N ILE A 96 7.59 5.43 9.18
CA ILE A 96 6.87 4.24 9.63
C ILE A 96 5.47 4.66 10.06
N HIS A 97 4.44 4.07 9.47
CA HIS A 97 3.07 4.54 9.66
C HIS A 97 2.06 3.39 9.72
N GLY A 98 0.88 3.72 10.25
CA GLY A 98 -0.29 2.84 10.31
C GLY A 98 -1.54 3.61 10.73
N VAL A 99 -2.72 3.01 10.52
CA VAL A 99 -4.02 3.60 10.89
C VAL A 99 -4.55 2.95 12.17
N PHE A 100 -4.82 3.76 13.18
CA PHE A 100 -5.22 3.33 14.50
C PHE A 100 -6.52 4.02 14.95
N SER A 101 -7.16 3.45 15.96
CA SER A 101 -8.25 4.11 16.68
C SER A 101 -7.80 5.44 17.26
N GLU A 102 -8.60 6.50 17.11
CA GLU A 102 -8.34 7.79 17.77
C GLU A 102 -8.40 7.66 19.29
N ALA A 103 -9.35 6.88 19.81
CA ALA A 103 -9.57 6.73 21.25
C ALA A 103 -8.46 5.92 21.96
N ARG A 104 -7.80 5.01 21.23
CA ARG A 104 -6.74 4.14 21.76
C ARG A 104 -5.33 4.58 21.36
N GLY A 105 -5.21 5.40 20.32
CA GLY A 105 -3.96 5.72 19.66
C GLY A 105 -3.19 4.49 19.18
N TRP A 106 -1.89 4.67 18.91
CA TRP A 106 -0.99 3.56 18.58
C TRP A 106 -0.54 2.80 19.85
N SER A 107 -1.50 2.16 20.51
CA SER A 107 -1.26 1.19 21.59
C SER A 107 -1.18 -0.22 21.03
N THR A 108 -0.23 -1.01 21.52
CA THR A 108 -0.06 -2.42 21.13
C THR A 108 -0.84 -3.32 22.07
N SER A 109 -1.50 -4.36 21.57
CA SER A 109 -2.22 -5.30 22.44
C SER A 109 -1.27 -6.10 23.36
N LYS A 110 0.02 -6.15 23.02
CA LYS A 110 1.09 -6.58 23.90
C LYS A 110 1.43 -5.43 24.85
N GLY A 111 1.05 -5.57 26.13
CA GLY A 111 1.35 -4.59 27.18
C GLY A 111 0.38 -3.40 27.28
N ASN A 112 -0.45 -3.13 26.26
CA ASN A 112 -1.40 -2.01 26.21
C ASN A 112 -0.75 -0.64 26.49
N ASP A 113 0.50 -0.46 26.08
CA ASP A 113 1.28 0.74 26.34
C ASP A 113 1.62 1.46 25.02
N PRO A 114 1.02 2.63 24.73
CA PRO A 114 1.30 3.39 23.51
C PRO A 114 2.72 3.97 23.46
N SER A 115 3.48 3.95 24.57
CA SER A 115 4.89 4.35 24.58
C SER A 115 5.82 3.25 24.07
N LYS A 116 5.36 1.99 23.97
CA LYS A 116 6.17 0.80 23.65
C LYS A 116 5.89 0.20 22.26
N ARG A 117 5.63 1.05 21.28
CA ARG A 117 5.22 0.65 19.92
C ARG A 117 6.25 -0.19 19.16
N CYS A 118 7.53 -0.09 19.49
CA CYS A 118 8.60 -0.85 18.85
C CYS A 118 8.96 -2.12 19.64
N SER A 119 9.22 -1.98 20.94
CA SER A 119 9.66 -3.10 21.78
C SER A 119 8.54 -4.11 22.07
N ASN A 120 7.29 -3.63 22.10
CA ASN A 120 6.07 -4.44 22.20
C ASN A 120 5.27 -4.48 20.89
N PHE A 121 5.93 -4.29 19.74
CA PHE A 121 5.26 -4.25 18.44
C PHE A 121 4.27 -5.40 18.24
N TRP A 122 3.01 -5.04 18.06
CA TRP A 122 1.90 -5.96 17.91
C TRP A 122 0.67 -5.27 17.29
N TRP A 123 -0.38 -6.02 16.94
CA TRP A 123 -1.65 -5.42 16.52
C TRP A 123 -2.24 -4.52 17.61
N PRO A 124 -3.05 -3.52 17.25
CA PRO A 124 -3.64 -2.62 18.23
C PRO A 124 -4.76 -3.26 19.06
N ALA A 125 -5.14 -2.64 20.18
CA ALA A 125 -6.27 -3.12 20.97
C ALA A 125 -7.62 -2.85 20.28
N ALA A 126 -8.62 -3.72 20.51
CA ALA A 126 -9.99 -3.50 20.05
C ALA A 126 -10.62 -2.25 20.69
N GLU A 127 -11.50 -1.57 19.95
CA GLU A 127 -12.24 -0.41 20.44
C GLU A 127 -13.70 -0.78 20.75
N VAL A 128 -14.24 -0.25 21.85
CA VAL A 128 -15.66 -0.36 22.18
C VAL A 128 -16.30 1.01 21.97
N VAL A 129 -17.20 1.10 20.99
CA VAL A 129 -17.83 2.36 20.57
C VAL A 129 -19.29 2.38 21.04
N LYS A 130 -19.76 3.54 21.50
CA LYS A 130 -21.17 3.77 21.89
C LYS A 130 -22.02 4.15 20.69
N ALA A 131 -23.29 3.78 20.70
CA ALA A 131 -24.23 4.13 19.63
C ALA A 131 -24.42 5.65 19.51
N THR A 132 -24.57 6.15 18.29
CA THR A 132 -24.85 7.57 18.01
C THR A 132 -26.30 7.95 18.25
N SER A 133 -27.23 6.98 18.22
CA SER A 133 -28.68 7.18 18.28
C SER A 133 -29.24 7.43 19.70
N GLY A 134 -28.38 7.62 20.71
CA GLY A 134 -28.79 7.79 22.12
C GLY A 134 -29.29 6.51 22.80
N ILE A 135 -29.44 5.40 22.06
CA ILE A 135 -29.71 4.08 22.61
C ILE A 135 -28.49 3.61 23.41
N ALA A 136 -28.71 3.08 24.61
CA ALA A 136 -27.67 2.51 25.47
C ALA A 136 -27.14 1.18 24.90
N SER A 137 -26.38 1.26 23.81
CA SER A 137 -25.79 0.11 23.11
C SER A 137 -24.36 0.40 22.70
N THR A 138 -23.52 -0.64 22.71
CA THR A 138 -22.11 -0.57 22.35
C THR A 138 -21.76 -1.62 21.30
N LYS A 139 -20.80 -1.32 20.43
CA LYS A 139 -20.26 -2.25 19.45
C LYS A 139 -18.75 -2.32 19.56
N VAL A 140 -18.21 -3.53 19.44
CA VAL A 140 -16.77 -3.75 19.40
C VAL A 140 -16.29 -3.63 17.95
N PHE A 141 -15.24 -2.86 17.75
CA PHE A 141 -14.43 -2.83 16.54
C PHE A 141 -13.15 -3.62 16.80
N LEU A 142 -12.98 -4.71 16.06
CA LEU A 142 -11.81 -5.58 16.15
C LEU A 142 -10.64 -4.94 15.39
N PRO A 143 -9.39 -5.15 15.83
CA PRO A 143 -8.20 -4.59 15.17
C PRO A 143 -8.16 -4.86 13.67
N GLU A 144 -8.55 -6.07 13.26
CA GLU A 144 -8.64 -6.51 11.85
C GLU A 144 -9.53 -5.65 10.95
N GLU A 145 -10.48 -4.94 11.54
CA GLU A 145 -11.48 -4.15 10.80
C GLU A 145 -10.96 -2.75 10.48
N PHE A 146 -9.91 -2.28 11.17
CA PHE A 146 -9.43 -0.91 11.03
C PHE A 146 -7.92 -0.76 10.87
N TRP A 147 -7.15 -1.79 11.20
CA TRP A 147 -5.69 -1.79 11.11
C TRP A 147 -5.23 -2.88 10.15
N PHE A 148 -4.66 -2.44 9.02
CA PHE A 148 -4.15 -3.30 7.94
C PHE A 148 -2.63 -3.45 7.96
N GLY A 149 -2.01 -3.24 9.11
CA GLY A 149 -0.57 -3.35 9.30
C GLY A 149 0.12 -2.03 9.63
N THR A 150 1.40 -2.16 9.95
CA THR A 150 2.34 -1.04 10.07
C THR A 150 3.42 -1.22 9.02
N PHE A 151 3.71 -0.14 8.29
CA PHE A 151 4.58 -0.18 7.12
C PHE A 151 5.77 0.76 7.30
N LEU A 152 6.94 0.30 6.87
CA LEU A 152 8.07 1.16 6.56
C LEU A 152 7.93 1.65 5.12
N TYR A 153 7.81 2.95 4.94
CA TYR A 153 7.90 3.58 3.62
C TYR A 153 9.32 4.09 3.38
N LEU A 154 9.93 3.71 2.27
CA LEU A 154 11.10 4.40 1.71
C LEU A 154 10.79 4.82 0.27
N PRO A 155 11.15 6.04 -0.19
CA PRO A 155 10.87 6.46 -1.58
C PRO A 155 11.46 5.53 -2.65
N SER A 156 12.55 4.80 -2.33
CA SER A 156 13.21 3.86 -3.23
C SER A 156 12.50 2.51 -3.37
N SER A 157 11.73 2.09 -2.36
CA SER A 157 11.14 0.75 -2.29
C SER A 157 9.64 0.72 -2.03
N GLY A 158 9.01 1.87 -1.81
CA GLY A 158 7.60 1.95 -1.40
C GLY A 158 7.37 1.44 0.02
N ASP A 159 6.12 1.06 0.29
CA ASP A 159 5.68 0.52 1.58
C ASP A 159 6.09 -0.96 1.75
N GLN A 160 6.73 -1.26 2.87
CA GLN A 160 7.07 -2.62 3.29
C GLN A 160 6.43 -2.94 4.64
N PRO A 161 5.72 -4.08 4.76
CA PRO A 161 5.21 -4.52 6.05
C PRO A 161 6.34 -4.77 7.03
N ILE A 162 6.11 -4.42 8.30
CA ILE A 162 7.03 -4.71 9.40
C ILE A 162 6.61 -6.02 10.09
N PHE A 163 7.60 -6.88 10.33
CA PHE A 163 7.44 -8.19 10.96
C PHE A 163 8.19 -8.24 12.29
N ASN A 164 7.66 -9.03 13.23
CA ASN A 164 8.39 -9.40 14.43
C ASN A 164 9.48 -10.42 14.09
N SER A 165 10.71 -10.17 14.56
CA SER A 165 11.87 -11.05 14.38
C SER A 165 11.78 -12.33 15.23
N TYR A 166 10.86 -12.39 16.19
CA TYR A 166 10.68 -13.50 17.12
C TYR A 166 9.33 -14.20 16.93
N ASN A 167 9.31 -15.50 17.20
CA ASN A 167 8.11 -16.34 17.25
C ASN A 167 7.21 -15.99 18.45
N TYR A 168 5.97 -16.51 18.45
CA TYR A 168 5.03 -16.37 19.56
C TYR A 168 5.58 -16.92 20.89
N ASP A 169 6.44 -17.93 20.83
CA ASP A 169 7.12 -18.53 22.00
C ASP A 169 8.41 -17.78 22.40
N GLY A 170 8.76 -16.69 21.71
CA GLY A 170 9.95 -15.88 21.94
C GLY A 170 11.22 -16.40 21.29
N THR A 171 11.17 -17.52 20.53
CA THR A 171 12.34 -18.01 19.79
C THR A 171 12.65 -17.13 18.58
N ASP A 172 13.93 -16.99 18.24
CA ASP A 172 14.37 -16.21 17.08
C ASP A 172 14.07 -16.96 15.77
N PHE A 173 13.53 -16.26 14.75
CA PHE A 173 13.34 -16.86 13.42
C PHE A 173 14.67 -17.27 12.74
N GLY A 174 15.80 -16.77 13.22
CA GLY A 174 17.13 -17.13 12.72
C GLY A 174 17.54 -16.37 11.45
N TRP A 175 16.85 -15.28 11.13
CA TRP A 175 17.23 -14.40 10.03
C TRP A 175 18.58 -13.74 10.31
N PRO A 176 19.44 -13.57 9.29
CA PRO A 176 20.69 -12.86 9.50
C PRO A 176 20.41 -11.40 9.91
N ARG A 177 21.19 -10.92 10.88
CA ARG A 177 21.16 -9.55 11.41
C ARG A 177 22.58 -9.12 11.80
N PRO A 178 22.85 -7.82 11.98
CA PRO A 178 24.13 -7.34 12.46
C PRO A 178 24.54 -8.00 13.79
N THR A 179 25.85 -8.23 13.96
CA THR A 179 26.44 -8.83 15.17
C THR A 179 27.08 -7.77 16.08
N ASP A 180 26.54 -6.56 16.07
CA ASP A 180 27.04 -5.39 16.79
C ASP A 180 26.56 -5.31 18.25
N GLY A 181 25.82 -6.33 18.71
CA GLY A 181 25.26 -6.39 20.06
C GLY A 181 23.95 -5.62 20.25
N ALA A 182 23.44 -4.96 19.21
CA ALA A 182 22.14 -4.32 19.25
C ALA A 182 21.00 -5.35 19.16
N ASN A 183 19.85 -5.00 19.74
CA ASN A 183 18.63 -5.79 19.61
C ASN A 183 17.79 -5.29 18.44
N TYR A 184 17.35 -6.23 17.60
CA TYR A 184 16.55 -5.96 16.39
C TYR A 184 15.22 -6.72 16.47
N PRO A 185 14.24 -6.22 17.27
CA PRO A 185 12.97 -6.91 17.45
C PRO A 185 12.12 -6.98 16.20
N LEU A 186 12.36 -6.12 15.20
CA LEU A 186 11.55 -6.03 13.99
C LEU A 186 12.40 -6.07 12.72
N ARG A 187 11.75 -6.39 11.60
CA ARG A 187 12.38 -6.49 10.28
C ARG A 187 11.40 -6.33 9.12
N THR A 188 11.92 -6.23 7.91
CA THR A 188 11.14 -6.27 6.66
C THR A 188 11.51 -7.47 5.79
N LYS A 189 10.74 -7.68 4.71
CA LYS A 189 10.99 -8.75 3.72
C LYS A 189 12.32 -8.57 2.98
N ASP A 190 12.73 -7.32 2.74
CA ASP A 190 13.98 -6.97 2.07
C ASP A 190 15.23 -7.18 2.95
N GLY A 191 15.04 -7.68 4.17
CA GLY A 191 16.12 -7.98 5.10
C GLY A 191 16.56 -6.80 5.95
N TYR A 192 15.82 -5.68 5.93
CA TYR A 192 16.08 -4.57 6.83
C TYR A 192 15.81 -5.01 8.27
N VAL A 193 16.62 -4.52 9.19
CA VAL A 193 16.47 -4.79 10.63
C VAL A 193 16.20 -3.49 11.36
N ILE A 194 15.39 -3.55 12.41
CA ILE A 194 14.88 -2.35 13.07
C ILE A 194 15.08 -2.48 14.58
N SER A 195 15.74 -1.49 15.18
CA SER A 195 15.91 -1.35 16.62
C SER A 195 15.02 -0.24 17.17
N CYS A 196 14.78 -0.28 18.48
CA CYS A 196 13.94 0.70 19.17
C CYS A 196 14.80 1.83 19.73
N ILE A 197 14.42 3.07 19.42
CA ILE A 197 15.08 4.29 19.91
C ILE A 197 14.03 5.19 20.59
N PRO A 198 14.43 6.18 21.41
CA PRO A 198 13.47 7.18 21.90
C PRO A 198 12.86 7.99 20.76
N SER A 199 11.59 8.36 20.88
CA SER A 199 10.98 9.43 20.09
C SER A 199 11.72 10.75 20.33
N GLU A 200 11.61 11.69 19.39
CA GLU A 200 12.30 12.98 19.46
C GLU A 200 11.93 13.77 20.72
N ASP A 201 10.68 13.68 21.17
CA ASP A 201 10.18 14.29 22.41
C ASP A 201 10.54 13.49 23.69
N GLY A 202 11.14 12.29 23.54
CA GLY A 202 11.53 11.40 24.63
C GLY A 202 10.38 10.71 25.37
N THR A 203 9.13 10.87 24.93
CA THR A 203 7.95 10.34 25.65
C THR A 203 7.57 8.91 25.25
N SER A 204 8.04 8.44 24.10
CA SER A 204 7.71 7.14 23.54
C SER A 204 8.87 6.54 22.75
N GLU A 205 8.62 5.43 22.07
CA GLU A 205 9.57 4.79 21.16
C GLU A 205 9.38 5.28 19.71
N GLY A 206 10.50 5.47 19.03
CA GLY A 206 10.63 5.46 17.58
C GLY A 206 11.49 4.29 17.10
N PHE A 207 11.91 4.37 15.84
CA PHE A 207 12.53 3.26 15.14
C PHE A 207 13.84 3.68 14.50
N GLU A 208 14.87 2.84 14.62
CA GLU A 208 16.08 2.98 13.83
C GLU A 208 16.18 1.80 12.85
N VAL A 209 16.13 2.12 11.56
CA VAL A 209 16.09 1.14 10.48
C VAL A 209 17.48 1.03 9.86
N HIS A 210 18.00 -0.20 9.79
CA HIS A 210 19.24 -0.53 9.12
C HIS A 210 18.92 -1.28 7.84
N THR A 211 19.20 -0.65 6.69
CA THR A 211 18.93 -1.23 5.38
C THR A 211 20.08 -2.11 4.91
N THR A 212 19.81 -3.00 3.94
CA THR A 212 20.80 -3.96 3.43
C THR A 212 21.91 -3.32 2.58
N ASP A 213 21.71 -2.09 2.10
CA ASP A 213 22.71 -1.26 1.44
C ASP A 213 23.55 -0.42 2.43
N GLY A 214 23.29 -0.55 3.74
CA GLY A 214 24.10 0.05 4.81
C GLY A 214 23.74 1.49 5.14
N VAL A 215 22.51 1.93 4.86
CA VAL A 215 21.97 3.19 5.35
C VAL A 215 21.24 2.95 6.67
N VAL A 216 21.42 3.87 7.62
CA VAL A 216 20.72 3.87 8.91
C VAL A 216 19.79 5.06 8.95
N TYR A 217 18.49 4.82 9.09
CA TYR A 217 17.47 5.85 9.25
C TYR A 217 16.99 5.92 10.69
N ARG A 218 16.97 7.11 11.28
CA ARG A 218 16.28 7.37 12.55
C ARG A 218 14.91 7.96 12.23
N ILE A 219 13.87 7.21 12.57
CA ILE A 219 12.47 7.49 12.26
C ILE A 219 11.72 7.63 13.59
N ASN A 220 11.68 8.85 14.11
CA ASN A 220 11.30 9.10 15.50
C ASN A 220 10.63 10.47 15.76
N HIS A 221 10.23 11.20 14.71
CA HIS A 221 9.39 12.40 14.83
C HIS A 221 7.91 12.05 14.64
N MET A 222 7.06 12.23 15.65
CA MET A 222 5.65 11.79 15.61
C MET A 222 4.75 12.81 14.93
N ALA A 223 4.01 12.37 13.92
CA ALA A 223 2.97 13.14 13.25
C ALA A 223 1.66 12.34 13.18
N ILE A 224 0.54 12.98 13.52
CA ILE A 224 -0.77 12.34 13.60
C ILE A 224 -1.76 13.13 12.76
N ARG A 225 -2.61 12.47 11.97
CA ARG A 225 -3.69 13.13 11.22
C ARG A 225 -4.98 12.31 11.24
N PRO A 226 -6.15 12.97 11.20
CA PRO A 226 -7.43 12.27 11.16
C PRO A 226 -7.59 11.48 9.85
N MET A 227 -8.16 10.30 9.98
CA MET A 227 -8.57 9.43 8.88
C MET A 227 -10.08 9.28 8.89
N VAL A 228 -10.61 8.79 7.78
CA VAL A 228 -12.04 8.54 7.63
C VAL A 228 -12.54 7.61 8.74
N PRO A 229 -13.58 8.00 9.50
CA PRO A 229 -14.19 7.14 10.49
C PRO A 229 -14.73 5.86 9.85
N LEU A 230 -14.80 4.79 10.64
CA LEU A 230 -15.38 3.51 10.25
C LEU A 230 -16.75 3.34 10.88
N LEU A 231 -17.72 2.86 10.11
CA LEU A 231 -19.11 2.69 10.55
C LEU A 231 -19.46 1.22 10.72
N LYS A 232 -20.13 0.92 11.84
CA LYS A 232 -21.01 -0.23 11.96
C LYS A 232 -22.43 0.28 12.12
N SER A 233 -23.38 -0.41 11.51
CA SER A 233 -24.81 -0.11 11.63
C SER A 233 -25.57 -1.38 11.96
N GLU A 234 -26.77 -1.32 12.50
CA GLU A 234 -27.63 -2.49 12.74
C GLU A 234 -29.08 -2.00 12.93
N TYR A 235 -30.07 -2.74 12.43
CA TYR A 235 -31.46 -2.41 12.72
C TYR A 235 -31.92 -3.12 13.99
N TRP A 236 -32.49 -2.34 14.90
CA TRP A 236 -33.02 -2.79 16.17
C TRP A 236 -34.53 -2.73 16.12
N VAL A 237 -35.21 -3.82 16.52
CA VAL A 237 -36.67 -3.85 16.63
C VAL A 237 -37.06 -3.62 18.07
N THR A 238 -37.71 -2.50 18.37
CA THR A 238 -38.29 -2.23 19.69
C THR A 238 -39.79 -1.96 19.54
N GLN A 239 -40.62 -2.74 20.24
CA GLN A 239 -42.09 -2.61 20.26
C GLN A 239 -42.73 -2.43 18.86
N GLY A 240 -42.28 -3.21 17.87
CA GLY A 240 -42.82 -3.16 16.51
C GLY A 240 -42.29 -2.04 15.62
N SER A 241 -41.41 -1.17 16.12
CA SER A 241 -40.67 -0.17 15.32
C SER A 241 -39.25 -0.64 15.02
N GLN A 242 -38.84 -0.55 13.75
CA GLN A 242 -37.46 -0.77 13.33
C GLN A 242 -36.70 0.56 13.38
N GLN A 243 -35.58 0.59 14.11
CA GLN A 243 -34.69 1.74 14.18
C GLN A 243 -33.28 1.36 13.75
N LEU A 244 -32.67 2.14 12.87
CA LEU A 244 -31.24 2.00 12.55
C LEU A 244 -30.39 2.55 13.70
N VAL A 245 -29.49 1.73 14.21
CA VAL A 245 -28.49 2.08 15.22
C VAL A 245 -27.12 2.10 14.55
N GLN A 246 -26.31 3.11 14.84
CA GLN A 246 -25.00 3.32 14.23
C GLN A 246 -23.91 3.51 15.29
N TRP A 247 -22.71 3.03 14.99
CA TRP A 247 -21.51 3.19 15.80
C TRP A 247 -20.40 3.70 14.89
N VAL A 248 -19.87 4.88 15.20
CA VAL A 248 -18.85 5.55 14.39
C VAL A 248 -17.54 5.53 15.15
N MET A 249 -16.57 4.77 14.64
CA MET A 249 -15.23 4.69 15.18
C MET A 249 -14.32 5.69 14.46
N ARG A 250 -13.79 6.68 15.18
CA ARG A 250 -12.81 7.61 14.60
C ARG A 250 -11.44 6.97 14.54
N ARG A 251 -10.69 7.27 13.47
CA ARG A 251 -9.36 6.72 13.23
C ARG A 251 -8.39 7.85 12.90
N GLN A 252 -7.12 7.60 13.17
CA GLN A 252 -6.03 8.49 12.86
C GLN A 252 -4.89 7.68 12.23
N GLU A 253 -4.20 8.29 11.29
CA GLU A 253 -2.90 7.81 10.88
C GLU A 253 -1.87 8.32 11.89
N TYR A 254 -1.10 7.38 12.44
CA TYR A 254 0.09 7.68 13.20
C TYR A 254 1.28 7.40 12.31
N ALA A 255 2.14 8.40 12.12
CA ALA A 255 3.38 8.28 11.38
C ALA A 255 4.54 8.75 12.24
N LEU A 256 5.62 7.97 12.28
CA LEU A 256 6.92 8.47 12.67
C LEU A 256 7.68 8.83 11.40
N LEU A 257 8.15 10.07 11.33
CA LEU A 257 8.89 10.63 10.21
C LEU A 257 10.39 10.59 10.52
N VAL A 258 11.19 10.46 9.48
CA VAL A 258 12.66 10.47 9.58
C VAL A 258 13.17 11.80 10.14
N THR A 259 14.14 11.73 11.04
CA THR A 259 14.88 12.89 11.58
C THR A 259 16.32 12.89 11.09
N SER A 260 16.88 11.72 10.78
CA SER A 260 18.19 11.62 10.13
C SER A 260 18.40 10.32 9.37
N ALA A 261 19.29 10.38 8.38
CA ALA A 261 19.83 9.24 7.67
C ALA A 261 21.37 9.30 7.70
N ARG A 262 22.03 8.15 7.83
CA ARG A 262 23.49 8.03 7.80
C ARG A 262 23.90 6.86 6.91
N ASP A 263 24.82 7.10 5.96
CA ASP A 263 25.36 6.02 5.13
C ASP A 263 26.53 5.29 5.81
N ARG A 264 27.03 4.23 5.13
CA ARG A 264 28.16 3.41 5.61
C ARG A 264 29.49 4.17 5.74
N PHE A 265 29.62 5.34 5.13
CA PHE A 265 30.82 6.17 5.15
C PHE A 265 30.73 7.31 6.18
N GLY A 266 29.61 7.43 6.88
CA GLY A 266 29.38 8.45 7.89
C GLY A 266 28.82 9.76 7.35
N ASN A 267 28.46 9.84 6.06
CA ASN A 267 27.72 10.99 5.55
C ASN A 267 26.32 10.99 6.15
N THR A 268 25.80 12.18 6.45
CA THR A 268 24.48 12.33 7.07
C THR A 268 23.58 13.28 6.31
N VAL A 269 22.27 13.03 6.42
CA VAL A 269 21.19 13.96 6.10
C VAL A 269 20.31 14.09 7.33
N THR A 270 19.87 15.31 7.65
CA THR A 270 19.00 15.63 8.78
C THR A 270 17.75 16.33 8.29
N TYR A 271 16.64 16.08 8.98
CA TYR A 271 15.31 16.58 8.65
C TYR A 271 14.78 17.36 9.84
N ASP A 272 14.43 18.62 9.60
CA ASP A 272 13.97 19.56 10.61
C ASP A 272 12.48 19.75 10.48
N TRP A 273 11.71 19.43 11.52
CA TRP A 273 10.25 19.46 11.51
C TRP A 273 9.71 20.58 12.40
N ASP A 274 8.55 21.13 12.05
CA ASP A 274 7.84 22.08 12.91
C ASP A 274 7.18 21.37 14.09
N SER A 275 7.69 21.63 15.30
CA SER A 275 7.13 21.12 16.56
C SER A 275 5.65 21.47 16.79
N SER A 276 5.14 22.58 16.23
CA SER A 276 3.74 23.00 16.36
C SER A 276 2.84 22.39 15.29
N ASN A 277 3.42 22.01 14.16
CA ASN A 277 2.74 21.37 13.03
C ASN A 277 3.56 20.16 12.57
N PRO A 278 3.45 19.00 13.25
CA PRO A 278 4.39 17.87 13.06
C PRO A 278 4.44 17.23 11.65
N TRP A 279 3.53 17.62 10.75
CA TRP A 279 3.58 17.23 9.34
C TRP A 279 4.37 18.19 8.44
N GLN A 280 4.78 19.36 8.96
CA GLN A 280 5.46 20.40 8.21
C GLN A 280 6.97 20.26 8.38
N LEU A 281 7.64 19.87 7.30
CA LEU A 281 9.10 19.85 7.22
C LEU A 281 9.60 21.28 6.99
N ASN A 282 10.50 21.78 7.83
CA ASN A 282 11.14 23.08 7.67
C ASN A 282 12.35 23.00 6.75
N SER A 283 13.20 21.98 6.89
CA SER A 283 14.42 21.85 6.07
C SER A 283 15.00 20.45 6.01
N ILE A 284 15.80 20.20 4.97
CA ILE A 284 16.66 19.03 4.80
C ILE A 284 18.10 19.51 4.68
N ARG A 285 19.02 18.99 5.49
CA ARG A 285 20.42 19.42 5.54
C ARG A 285 21.37 18.23 5.51
N ALA A 286 22.31 18.23 4.56
CA ALA A 286 23.34 17.20 4.45
C ALA A 286 24.69 17.66 5.02
N SER A 287 25.48 16.69 5.47
CA SER A 287 26.88 16.89 5.93
C SER A 287 27.83 17.46 4.85
N ASP A 288 27.45 17.35 3.58
CA ASP A 288 28.20 17.89 2.42
C ASP A 288 27.81 19.33 2.05
N GLY A 289 26.92 19.96 2.82
CA GLY A 289 26.49 21.35 2.64
C GLY A 289 25.24 21.54 1.78
N ARG A 290 24.68 20.47 1.17
CA ARG A 290 23.38 20.56 0.49
C ARG A 290 22.27 20.90 1.48
N ARG A 291 21.38 21.81 1.08
CA ARG A 291 20.26 22.25 1.91
C ARG A 291 19.04 22.61 1.07
N LEU A 292 17.88 22.14 1.53
CA LEU A 292 16.56 22.58 1.08
C LEU A 292 15.78 23.15 2.25
N ASP A 293 15.19 24.33 2.08
CA ASP A 293 14.31 24.98 3.04
C ASP A 293 12.88 25.06 2.46
N LEU A 294 11.87 24.86 3.30
CA LEU A 294 10.47 24.86 2.88
C LEU A 294 9.71 25.99 3.57
N SER A 295 8.77 26.58 2.85
CA SER A 295 7.82 27.56 3.37
C SER A 295 6.39 27.03 3.24
N TRP A 296 5.57 27.38 4.22
CA TRP A 296 4.21 26.86 4.37
C TRP A 296 3.19 27.98 4.53
N SER A 297 1.97 27.76 4.06
CA SER A 297 0.81 28.61 4.33
C SER A 297 -0.45 27.77 4.38
N GLY A 298 -1.27 27.93 5.42
CA GLY A 298 -2.54 27.20 5.54
C GLY A 298 -2.39 25.67 5.53
N GLY A 299 -1.25 25.14 5.98
CA GLY A 299 -0.95 23.70 5.98
C GLY A 299 -0.42 23.13 4.67
N GLN A 300 -0.18 23.97 3.65
CA GLN A 300 0.36 23.56 2.35
C GLN A 300 1.73 24.18 2.09
N VAL A 301 2.62 23.46 1.40
CA VAL A 301 3.86 24.08 0.88
C VAL A 301 3.51 25.19 -0.08
N THR A 302 4.23 26.30 0.05
CA THR A 302 4.21 27.41 -0.92
C THR A 302 5.54 27.53 -1.65
N GLU A 303 6.64 27.13 -1.02
CA GLU A 303 7.98 27.27 -1.60
C GLU A 303 8.93 26.19 -1.08
N VAL A 304 9.81 25.71 -1.96
CA VAL A 304 11.04 25.01 -1.60
C VAL A 304 12.22 25.81 -2.16
N ARG A 305 13.29 25.97 -1.39
CA ARG A 305 14.44 26.83 -1.74
C ARG A 305 15.78 26.16 -1.48
N SER A 306 16.74 26.40 -2.36
CA SER A 306 18.16 26.13 -2.16
C SER A 306 19.00 27.29 -2.69
N GLY A 307 19.43 28.19 -1.81
CA GLY A 307 20.04 29.45 -2.22
C GLY A 307 19.12 30.26 -3.14
N ASP A 308 19.59 30.52 -4.37
CA ASP A 308 18.84 31.26 -5.39
C ASP A 308 17.86 30.37 -6.19
N LYS A 309 17.92 29.05 -6.05
CA LYS A 309 16.99 28.13 -6.71
C LYS A 309 15.69 28.06 -5.90
N VAL A 310 14.58 28.37 -6.55
CA VAL A 310 13.26 28.40 -5.95
C VAL A 310 12.29 27.53 -6.76
N TRP A 311 11.62 26.61 -6.07
CA TRP A 311 10.49 25.86 -6.58
C TRP A 311 9.23 26.42 -5.92
N SER A 312 8.35 27.03 -6.72
CA SER A 312 7.14 27.69 -6.21
C SER A 312 5.93 26.80 -6.40
N TYR A 313 5.16 26.62 -5.34
CA TYR A 313 3.93 25.85 -5.31
C TYR A 313 2.76 26.83 -5.40
N SER A 314 1.98 26.73 -6.47
CA SER A 314 0.75 27.51 -6.67
C SER A 314 -0.46 26.58 -6.59
N GLU A 315 -1.65 27.02 -6.99
CA GLU A 315 -2.87 26.22 -6.82
C GLU A 315 -2.76 24.81 -7.41
N ASN A 316 -2.33 24.65 -8.67
CA ASN A 316 -2.19 23.32 -9.29
C ASN A 316 -0.86 23.15 -10.04
N ARG A 317 0.11 24.04 -9.80
CA ARG A 317 1.40 24.04 -10.50
C ARG A 317 2.57 24.12 -9.55
N ILE A 318 3.61 23.37 -9.91
CA ILE A 318 4.94 23.48 -9.32
C ILE A 318 5.84 24.10 -10.38
N ILE A 319 6.30 25.32 -10.12
CA ILE A 319 7.11 26.12 -11.04
C ILE A 319 8.58 25.95 -10.62
N TYR A 320 9.40 25.47 -11.55
CA TYR A 320 10.82 25.26 -11.34
C TYR A 320 11.61 26.58 -11.47
N PRO A 321 12.88 26.62 -10.99
CA PRO A 321 13.71 27.81 -11.09
C PRO A 321 13.89 28.36 -12.51
N ASP A 322 13.80 27.50 -13.53
CA ASP A 322 13.89 27.84 -14.95
C ASP A 322 12.54 28.28 -15.57
N LYS A 323 11.50 28.40 -14.76
CA LYS A 323 10.10 28.73 -15.13
C LYS A 323 9.36 27.62 -15.88
N SER A 324 9.99 26.48 -16.14
CA SER A 324 9.26 25.28 -16.53
C SER A 324 8.37 24.84 -15.38
N TYR A 325 7.31 24.08 -15.66
CA TYR A 325 6.34 23.76 -14.61
C TYR A 325 5.60 22.45 -14.85
N TRP A 326 5.27 21.81 -13.74
CA TRP A 326 4.25 20.78 -13.69
C TRP A 326 2.85 21.40 -13.58
N ASP A 327 1.85 20.78 -14.20
CA ASP A 327 0.43 21.12 -14.01
C ASP A 327 -0.38 19.87 -13.64
N PHE A 328 -1.13 19.96 -12.55
CA PHE A 328 -1.93 18.88 -11.97
C PHE A 328 -3.42 19.23 -11.87
N THR A 329 -3.89 20.26 -12.59
CA THR A 329 -5.27 20.79 -12.48
C THR A 329 -6.34 19.72 -12.67
N SER A 330 -6.05 18.68 -13.46
CA SER A 330 -7.00 17.63 -13.82
C SER A 330 -6.59 16.25 -13.27
N VAL A 331 -5.89 16.19 -12.14
CA VAL A 331 -5.62 14.94 -11.44
C VAL A 331 -6.74 14.66 -10.43
N ASP A 332 -7.79 13.94 -10.83
CA ASP A 332 -8.78 13.36 -9.91
C ASP A 332 -8.57 11.85 -9.79
N LEU A 333 -7.70 11.47 -8.85
CA LEU A 333 -7.52 10.09 -8.40
C LEU A 333 -8.15 9.84 -7.04
N SER A 334 -8.93 10.82 -6.56
CA SER A 334 -9.59 10.68 -5.27
C SER A 334 -10.69 9.63 -5.38
N ALA A 335 -10.77 8.76 -4.37
CA ALA A 335 -12.00 8.00 -4.17
C ALA A 335 -13.16 9.01 -4.21
N ALA A 336 -14.23 8.69 -4.94
CA ALA A 336 -15.40 9.54 -5.04
C ALA A 336 -15.82 10.03 -3.64
N SER A 337 -16.46 11.19 -3.59
CA SER A 337 -17.02 11.75 -2.35
C SER A 337 -17.71 10.66 -1.52
N TYR A 338 -17.47 10.68 -0.21
CA TYR A 338 -18.00 9.74 0.79
C TYR A 338 -19.50 9.47 0.69
N ASP A 339 -20.26 10.38 0.07
CA ASP A 339 -21.67 10.20 -0.29
C ASP A 339 -21.97 8.88 -1.01
N GLU A 340 -20.98 8.25 -1.66
CA GLU A 340 -21.17 7.03 -2.44
C GLU A 340 -20.90 5.70 -1.71
N GLY A 341 -20.41 5.62 -0.47
CA GLY A 341 -20.00 4.31 0.10
C GLY A 341 -18.70 3.80 -0.54
N SER A 342 -18.17 2.63 -0.15
CA SER A 342 -16.77 2.30 -0.47
C SER A 342 -16.50 1.91 -1.91
N VAL A 343 -16.27 2.94 -2.70
CA VAL A 343 -15.89 2.88 -4.10
C VAL A 343 -14.55 2.12 -4.25
N PRO A 344 -14.50 1.08 -5.09
CA PRO A 344 -15.37 0.90 -6.24
C PRO A 344 -16.61 0.01 -6.04
N GLY A 345 -16.87 -0.55 -4.85
CA GLY A 345 -17.96 -1.51 -4.63
C GLY A 345 -18.82 -1.19 -3.39
N ASN A 346 -20.09 -0.88 -3.60
CA ASN A 346 -21.03 -0.50 -2.54
C ASN A 346 -21.89 -1.67 -2.06
N HIS A 347 -22.39 -1.60 -0.83
CA HIS A 347 -23.27 -2.63 -0.25
C HIS A 347 -22.63 -4.03 -0.25
N SER A 348 -21.30 -4.08 -0.13
CA SER A 348 -20.57 -5.32 -0.04
C SER A 348 -20.98 -6.11 1.20
N HIS A 349 -21.00 -7.44 1.07
CA HIS A 349 -21.28 -8.37 2.15
C HIS A 349 -20.66 -9.73 1.82
N CYS A 350 -20.77 -10.72 2.72
CA CYS A 350 -20.21 -12.04 2.42
C CYS A 350 -20.68 -12.58 1.07
N TYR A 351 -19.73 -13.12 0.27
CA TYR A 351 -19.97 -13.73 -1.04
C TYR A 351 -20.48 -12.77 -2.12
N TYR A 352 -20.60 -11.47 -1.81
CA TYR A 352 -21.07 -10.45 -2.72
C TYR A 352 -20.12 -9.24 -2.67
N PRO A 353 -19.34 -9.01 -3.73
CA PRO A 353 -18.30 -7.98 -3.74
C PRO A 353 -18.84 -6.54 -3.70
N GLY A 354 -20.16 -6.36 -3.74
CA GLY A 354 -20.83 -5.08 -3.84
C GLY A 354 -21.30 -4.76 -5.26
N ASP A 355 -22.09 -3.71 -5.39
CA ASP A 355 -22.43 -3.10 -6.68
C ASP A 355 -21.29 -2.16 -7.10
N PRO A 356 -20.74 -2.31 -8.33
CA PRO A 356 -19.72 -1.40 -8.80
C PRO A 356 -20.28 0.01 -9.01
N THR A 357 -19.50 1.03 -8.69
CA THR A 357 -19.86 2.40 -9.07
C THR A 357 -19.83 2.58 -10.58
N THR A 358 -20.60 3.53 -11.12
CA THR A 358 -20.51 3.90 -12.54
C THR A 358 -19.43 4.95 -12.81
N LYS A 359 -18.85 5.54 -11.75
CA LYS A 359 -17.77 6.53 -11.84
C LYS A 359 -16.53 5.92 -12.49
N LYS A 360 -15.88 6.70 -13.35
CA LYS A 360 -14.53 6.45 -13.85
C LYS A 360 -13.59 7.50 -13.28
N MET A 361 -12.36 7.12 -13.00
CA MET A 361 -11.29 8.05 -12.64
C MET A 361 -10.58 8.52 -13.90
N HIS A 362 -10.19 9.79 -13.91
CA HIS A 362 -9.49 10.43 -15.00
C HIS A 362 -8.45 11.38 -14.43
N ALA A 363 -7.18 11.15 -14.76
CA ALA A 363 -6.08 12.01 -14.33
C ALA A 363 -5.27 12.50 -15.51
N VAL A 364 -5.07 13.82 -15.59
CA VAL A 364 -4.23 14.45 -16.60
C VAL A 364 -3.13 15.26 -15.93
N MET A 365 -1.90 15.02 -16.35
CA MET A 365 -0.69 15.63 -15.81
C MET A 365 0.14 16.23 -16.94
N ARG A 366 0.59 17.48 -16.78
CA ARG A 366 1.53 18.12 -17.71
C ARG A 366 2.94 18.14 -17.13
N HIS A 367 3.91 17.60 -17.86
CA HIS A 367 5.34 17.63 -17.55
C HIS A 367 5.97 18.99 -17.94
N PRO A 368 7.04 19.45 -17.26
CA PRO A 368 7.80 20.64 -17.60
C PRO A 368 8.20 20.80 -19.08
N SER A 369 8.50 19.69 -19.76
CA SER A 369 8.80 19.65 -21.20
C SER A 369 7.62 20.00 -22.12
N GLY A 370 6.39 20.07 -21.59
CA GLY A 370 5.16 20.27 -22.34
C GLY A 370 4.46 18.98 -22.75
N ALA A 371 5.02 17.81 -22.45
CA ALA A 371 4.32 16.54 -22.58
C ALA A 371 3.14 16.44 -21.59
N ILE A 372 2.10 15.71 -21.98
CA ILE A 372 0.88 15.48 -21.21
C ILE A 372 0.65 13.99 -21.11
N ALA A 373 0.49 13.47 -19.89
CA ALA A 373 0.02 12.12 -19.63
C ALA A 373 -1.43 12.12 -19.16
N THR A 374 -2.20 11.17 -19.67
CA THR A 374 -3.58 10.91 -19.30
C THR A 374 -3.71 9.48 -18.81
N PHE A 375 -4.43 9.27 -17.71
CA PHE A 375 -4.72 7.97 -17.12
C PHE A 375 -6.22 7.83 -16.90
N ASP A 376 -6.78 6.72 -17.37
CA ASP A 376 -8.16 6.35 -17.07
C ASP A 376 -8.18 5.09 -16.20
N ALA A 377 -9.08 5.07 -15.22
CA ALA A 377 -9.31 3.88 -14.39
C ALA A 377 -10.81 3.65 -14.13
N ALA A 378 -11.17 2.39 -13.92
CA ALA A 378 -12.55 1.97 -13.70
C ALA A 378 -12.65 0.90 -12.61
N PRO A 379 -13.82 0.76 -11.96
CA PRO A 379 -14.13 -0.37 -11.08
C PRO A 379 -13.96 -1.68 -11.85
N THR A 380 -13.04 -2.53 -11.39
CA THR A 380 -12.76 -3.82 -12.02
C THR A 380 -12.88 -4.92 -10.99
N LEU A 381 -13.67 -5.94 -11.32
CA LEU A 381 -13.83 -7.12 -10.47
C LEU A 381 -12.61 -8.03 -10.62
N HIS A 382 -12.02 -8.42 -9.50
CA HIS A 382 -10.94 -9.40 -9.44
C HIS A 382 -11.39 -10.67 -8.71
N GLY A 383 -10.69 -11.77 -8.99
CA GLY A 383 -11.01 -13.09 -8.45
C GLY A 383 -9.78 -13.81 -7.91
N ARG A 384 -9.97 -14.52 -6.79
CA ARG A 384 -9.01 -15.39 -6.11
C ARG A 384 -9.60 -16.77 -6.05
N SER A 385 -8.84 -17.78 -6.42
CA SER A 385 -9.28 -19.16 -6.33
C SER A 385 -8.85 -19.77 -5.00
N GLN A 386 -9.56 -20.83 -4.60
CA GLN A 386 -9.29 -21.63 -3.40
C GLN A 386 -9.31 -20.82 -2.09
N THR A 387 -10.11 -19.75 -2.03
CA THR A 387 -10.23 -18.95 -0.81
C THR A 387 -10.99 -19.72 0.28
N PRO A 388 -10.55 -19.67 1.55
CA PRO A 388 -11.34 -20.22 2.65
C PRO A 388 -12.65 -19.44 2.83
N ASP A 389 -13.74 -20.14 3.10
CA ASP A 389 -14.95 -19.47 3.61
C ASP A 389 -14.64 -18.87 4.99
N SER A 390 -14.92 -17.57 5.13
CA SER A 390 -14.61 -16.78 6.31
C SER A 390 -15.72 -15.80 6.69
N CYS A 391 -16.94 -16.06 6.25
CA CYS A 391 -18.06 -15.18 6.55
C CYS A 391 -18.33 -15.11 8.07
N GLY A 392 -18.32 -13.89 8.62
CA GLY A 392 -18.36 -13.65 10.07
C GLY A 392 -19.69 -13.89 10.76
N THR A 393 -20.81 -13.93 10.03
CA THR A 393 -22.17 -14.11 10.58
C THR A 393 -22.96 -15.13 9.76
N LYS A 394 -23.74 -15.99 10.43
CA LYS A 394 -24.68 -16.89 9.75
C LYS A 394 -25.80 -16.07 9.11
N TYR A 395 -26.19 -16.46 7.90
CA TYR A 395 -27.42 -15.99 7.27
C TYR A 395 -28.61 -16.15 8.21
N ASP A 396 -29.34 -15.06 8.49
CA ASP A 396 -30.64 -15.12 9.14
C ASP A 396 -31.75 -14.90 8.10
N PRO A 397 -32.45 -15.97 7.67
CA PRO A 397 -33.51 -15.87 6.68
C PRO A 397 -34.73 -15.08 7.15
N ASN A 398 -34.86 -14.79 8.45
CA ASN A 398 -36.02 -14.08 8.99
C ASN A 398 -35.84 -12.55 9.00
N THR A 399 -34.62 -12.06 8.83
CA THR A 399 -34.31 -10.64 9.00
C THR A 399 -33.68 -10.00 7.76
N ASN A 400 -33.35 -10.79 6.72
CA ASN A 400 -32.76 -10.32 5.45
C ASN A 400 -31.47 -9.49 5.62
N PHE A 401 -30.82 -9.54 6.80
CA PHE A 401 -29.68 -8.70 7.15
C PHE A 401 -28.35 -9.30 6.69
N TRP A 402 -28.07 -9.21 5.39
CA TRP A 402 -26.70 -9.39 4.87
C TRP A 402 -25.84 -8.11 5.03
N ASP A 403 -26.44 -6.96 5.28
CA ASP A 403 -25.81 -5.62 5.28
C ASP A 403 -24.72 -5.38 6.35
N ASN A 404 -24.43 -6.37 7.20
CA ASN A 404 -23.41 -6.31 8.26
C ASN A 404 -22.48 -7.53 8.28
N SER A 405 -22.61 -8.43 7.31
CA SER A 405 -21.68 -9.55 7.19
C SER A 405 -20.45 -9.09 6.41
N SER A 406 -19.28 -9.53 6.86
CA SER A 406 -18.02 -9.34 6.15
C SER A 406 -17.27 -10.65 6.10
N GLU A 407 -16.51 -10.82 5.02
CA GLU A 407 -15.59 -11.92 4.84
C GLU A 407 -14.16 -11.41 4.94
N ALA A 408 -13.32 -12.18 5.62
CA ALA A 408 -11.89 -11.89 5.74
C ALA A 408 -11.14 -12.21 4.43
N TYR A 409 -11.61 -13.24 3.72
CA TYR A 409 -10.96 -13.80 2.54
C TYR A 409 -11.94 -13.88 1.37
N PRO A 410 -12.38 -12.74 0.82
CA PRO A 410 -13.29 -12.72 -0.31
C PRO A 410 -12.68 -13.46 -1.50
N ALA A 411 -13.51 -14.26 -2.17
CA ALA A 411 -13.15 -14.86 -3.45
C ALA A 411 -13.11 -13.81 -4.56
N THR A 412 -13.95 -12.78 -4.47
CA THR A 412 -14.08 -11.72 -5.48
C THR A 412 -14.14 -10.34 -4.84
N TYR A 413 -13.57 -9.33 -5.48
CA TYR A 413 -13.50 -7.98 -4.92
C TYR A 413 -13.30 -6.92 -6.01
N TYR A 414 -13.82 -5.71 -5.78
CA TYR A 414 -13.59 -4.57 -6.67
C TYR A 414 -12.35 -3.78 -6.27
N LEU A 415 -11.56 -3.37 -7.27
CA LEU A 415 -10.54 -2.32 -7.15
C LEU A 415 -10.68 -1.31 -8.29
N TRP A 416 -10.11 -0.12 -8.07
CA TRP A 416 -9.83 0.79 -9.16
C TRP A 416 -8.67 0.19 -9.95
N SER A 417 -8.88 -0.02 -11.24
CA SER A 417 -7.86 -0.55 -12.14
C SER A 417 -7.67 0.38 -13.33
N VAL A 418 -6.42 0.74 -13.62
CA VAL A 418 -6.08 1.50 -14.84
C VAL A 418 -6.50 0.72 -16.06
N THR A 419 -7.22 1.38 -16.96
CA THR A 419 -7.68 0.82 -18.24
C THR A 419 -6.93 1.43 -19.42
N SER A 420 -6.44 2.66 -19.28
CA SER A 420 -5.66 3.35 -20.31
C SER A 420 -4.56 4.24 -19.72
N LYS A 421 -3.45 4.37 -20.45
CA LYS A 421 -2.43 5.40 -20.29
C LYS A 421 -2.15 6.00 -21.66
N SER A 422 -2.10 7.33 -21.77
CA SER A 422 -1.70 7.99 -23.03
C SER A 422 -0.72 9.12 -22.76
N ILE A 423 0.30 9.27 -23.61
CA ILE A 423 1.27 10.36 -23.57
C ILE A 423 1.23 11.10 -24.90
N SER A 424 1.06 12.42 -24.84
CA SER A 424 1.10 13.31 -26.00
C SER A 424 2.01 14.51 -25.72
N GLY A 425 2.43 15.24 -26.77
CA GLY A 425 3.22 16.46 -26.58
C GLY A 425 4.24 16.73 -27.68
N PRO A 426 5.12 17.71 -27.46
CA PRO A 426 6.16 18.09 -28.42
C PRO A 426 7.02 16.88 -28.82
N GLY A 427 7.29 16.74 -30.12
CA GLY A 427 8.11 15.66 -30.67
C GLY A 427 7.38 14.35 -30.96
N LEU A 428 6.10 14.22 -30.58
CA LEU A 428 5.26 13.05 -30.91
C LEU A 428 4.31 13.37 -32.06
N SER A 429 4.34 12.57 -33.13
CA SER A 429 3.43 12.71 -34.28
C SER A 429 2.00 12.24 -33.98
N ALA A 430 1.83 11.39 -32.98
CA ALA A 430 0.56 10.90 -32.44
C ALA A 430 0.73 10.52 -30.96
N PRO A 431 -0.35 10.49 -30.16
CA PRO A 431 -0.27 10.05 -28.76
C PRO A 431 0.19 8.60 -28.64
N LEU A 432 1.16 8.35 -27.77
CA LEU A 432 1.57 6.99 -27.37
C LEU A 432 0.54 6.47 -26.40
N THR A 433 -0.19 5.41 -26.75
CA THR A 433 -1.30 4.90 -25.93
C THR A 433 -1.09 3.44 -25.55
N TRP A 434 -1.25 3.15 -24.27
CA TRP A 434 -1.32 1.81 -23.71
C TRP A 434 -2.74 1.52 -23.22
N THR A 435 -3.22 0.30 -23.43
CA THR A 435 -4.49 -0.18 -22.88
C THR A 435 -4.30 -1.45 -22.08
N TYR A 436 -5.05 -1.58 -20.99
CA TYR A 436 -4.93 -2.68 -20.02
C TYR A 436 -6.24 -3.46 -19.98
N GLY A 437 -6.22 -4.69 -20.48
CA GLY A 437 -7.36 -5.61 -20.51
C GLY A 437 -7.22 -6.70 -19.46
N TYR A 438 -8.10 -6.71 -18.45
CA TYR A 438 -8.09 -7.72 -17.40
C TYR A 438 -8.97 -8.92 -17.79
N SER A 439 -8.53 -10.14 -17.48
CA SER A 439 -9.34 -11.34 -17.63
C SER A 439 -10.62 -11.26 -16.78
N PRO A 440 -11.72 -11.94 -17.17
CA PRO A 440 -12.90 -12.10 -16.32
C PRO A 440 -12.55 -12.62 -14.92
N ALA A 441 -13.23 -12.10 -13.89
CA ALA A 441 -13.05 -12.58 -12.53
C ALA A 441 -13.47 -14.05 -12.41
N ASN A 442 -12.61 -14.85 -11.81
CA ASN A 442 -12.73 -16.30 -11.70
C ASN A 442 -12.54 -16.78 -10.26
N GLY A 443 -12.92 -15.94 -9.29
CA GLY A 443 -12.75 -16.23 -7.88
C GLY A 443 -13.67 -17.35 -7.42
N CYS A 444 -13.19 -18.24 -6.55
CA CYS A 444 -13.98 -19.35 -5.99
C CYS A 444 -13.47 -19.77 -4.61
N TYR A 445 -14.35 -20.37 -3.82
CA TYR A 445 -14.07 -20.84 -2.45
C TYR A 445 -13.61 -22.30 -2.43
N LYS A 446 -12.69 -22.65 -1.52
CA LYS A 446 -12.13 -23.99 -1.38
C LYS A 446 -13.16 -25.07 -1.02
N SER A 447 -14.18 -24.69 -0.25
CA SER A 447 -15.28 -25.56 0.19
C SER A 447 -16.62 -24.87 -0.06
N PRO A 448 -17.74 -25.63 -0.11
CA PRO A 448 -19.07 -25.05 -0.17
C PRO A 448 -19.26 -23.99 0.91
N ASN A 449 -19.61 -22.78 0.48
CA ASN A 449 -19.98 -21.69 1.38
C ASN A 449 -21.44 -21.86 1.86
N GLN A 450 -21.89 -21.00 2.77
CA GLN A 450 -23.26 -21.07 3.31
C GLN A 450 -24.36 -20.91 2.24
N MET A 451 -24.06 -20.30 1.10
CA MET A 451 -24.98 -20.17 -0.03
C MET A 451 -24.91 -21.33 -1.03
N GLY A 452 -23.96 -22.26 -0.85
CA GLY A 452 -23.70 -23.33 -1.81
C GLY A 452 -23.20 -22.85 -3.18
N THR A 453 -22.74 -21.60 -3.29
CA THR A 453 -22.33 -21.00 -4.56
C THR A 453 -20.81 -20.96 -4.69
N ASN A 454 -20.33 -20.84 -5.94
CA ASN A 454 -18.96 -20.45 -6.27
C ASN A 454 -17.84 -21.28 -5.59
N THR A 455 -18.08 -22.59 -5.41
CA THR A 455 -17.07 -23.52 -4.89
C THR A 455 -16.12 -23.93 -6.00
N CYS A 456 -14.83 -23.99 -5.72
CA CYS A 456 -13.82 -24.44 -6.67
C CYS A 456 -14.01 -25.92 -7.01
N THR A 457 -13.84 -26.24 -8.28
CA THR A 457 -13.74 -27.59 -8.81
C THR A 457 -12.33 -27.84 -9.35
N ASN A 458 -12.05 -29.07 -9.80
CA ASN A 458 -10.77 -29.37 -10.47
C ASN A 458 -10.58 -28.58 -11.78
N SER A 459 -11.65 -28.03 -12.37
CA SER A 459 -11.59 -27.18 -13.56
C SER A 459 -11.59 -25.68 -13.25
N SER A 460 -11.66 -25.29 -11.98
CA SER A 460 -11.59 -23.88 -11.60
C SER A 460 -10.23 -23.30 -11.97
N PRO A 461 -10.20 -22.14 -12.66
CA PRO A 461 -8.93 -21.53 -13.04
C PRO A 461 -8.11 -21.11 -11.80
N THR A 462 -6.80 -21.36 -11.87
CA THR A 462 -5.82 -21.04 -10.82
C THR A 462 -4.92 -19.85 -11.19
N THR A 463 -5.25 -19.20 -12.30
CA THR A 463 -4.54 -18.05 -12.84
C THR A 463 -5.53 -16.99 -13.33
N LYS A 464 -5.05 -15.76 -13.44
CA LYS A 464 -5.72 -14.68 -14.18
C LYS A 464 -4.69 -14.02 -15.09
N TRP A 465 -5.15 -13.26 -16.08
CA TRP A 465 -4.24 -12.59 -17.02
C TRP A 465 -4.60 -11.13 -17.23
N VAL A 466 -3.61 -10.36 -17.68
CA VAL A 466 -3.74 -8.96 -18.09
C VAL A 466 -3.04 -8.79 -19.43
N ASP A 467 -3.76 -8.27 -20.41
CA ASP A 467 -3.23 -7.90 -21.72
C ASP A 467 -2.88 -6.41 -21.71
N VAL A 468 -1.63 -6.11 -21.98
CA VAL A 468 -1.15 -4.74 -22.20
C VAL A 468 -0.94 -4.57 -23.69
N THR A 469 -1.71 -3.70 -24.32
CA THR A 469 -1.47 -3.28 -25.72
C THR A 469 -0.63 -2.02 -25.69
N ASP A 470 0.50 -2.02 -26.38
CA ASP A 470 1.41 -0.87 -26.45
C ASP A 470 1.07 0.08 -27.63
N PRO A 471 1.75 1.24 -27.76
CA PRO A 471 1.49 2.20 -28.84
C PRO A 471 1.74 1.68 -30.25
N SER A 472 2.50 0.60 -30.40
CA SER A 472 2.73 -0.06 -31.70
C SER A 472 1.64 -1.07 -32.06
N GLY A 473 0.69 -1.31 -31.15
CA GLY A 473 -0.38 -2.30 -31.29
C GLY A 473 0.05 -3.72 -30.89
N VAL A 474 1.25 -3.89 -30.34
CA VAL A 474 1.72 -5.17 -29.83
C VAL A 474 1.03 -5.46 -28.50
N VAL A 475 0.51 -6.69 -28.37
CA VAL A 475 -0.13 -7.16 -27.14
C VAL A 475 0.83 -8.06 -26.38
N THR A 476 1.10 -7.70 -25.14
CA THR A 476 1.83 -8.53 -24.17
C THR A 476 0.85 -9.03 -23.11
N ARG A 477 0.73 -10.36 -22.99
CA ARG A 477 -0.10 -11.02 -21.97
C ARG A 477 0.74 -11.38 -20.75
N TYR A 478 0.33 -10.89 -19.59
CA TYR A 478 0.90 -11.24 -18.28
C TYR A 478 -0.06 -12.17 -17.55
N THR A 479 0.38 -13.37 -17.22
CA THR A 479 -0.41 -14.37 -16.48
C THR A 479 0.09 -14.48 -15.05
N PHE A 480 -0.80 -14.28 -14.09
CA PHE A 480 -0.53 -14.32 -12.67
C PHE A 480 -1.24 -15.50 -12.01
N GLY A 481 -0.65 -16.05 -10.95
CA GLY A 481 -1.36 -16.94 -10.04
C GLY A 481 -2.47 -16.19 -9.32
N ASN A 482 -3.58 -16.88 -9.01
CA ASN A 482 -4.68 -16.31 -8.22
C ASN A 482 -5.08 -17.21 -7.02
N GLN A 483 -4.33 -18.28 -6.73
CA GLN A 483 -4.65 -19.20 -5.64
C GLN A 483 -4.28 -18.62 -4.28
N TYR A 484 -5.27 -18.54 -3.39
CA TYR A 484 -5.12 -18.11 -2.01
C TYR A 484 -4.00 -18.86 -1.30
N SER A 485 -3.14 -18.14 -0.57
CA SER A 485 -2.00 -18.68 0.19
C SER A 485 -0.96 -19.48 -0.61
N VAL A 486 -1.05 -19.56 -1.94
CA VAL A 486 -0.13 -20.35 -2.76
C VAL A 486 0.69 -19.45 -3.67
N ASN A 487 0.08 -18.87 -4.69
CA ASN A 487 0.78 -18.12 -5.75
C ASN A 487 0.03 -16.87 -6.21
N GLU A 488 -1.00 -16.46 -5.47
CA GLU A 488 -1.75 -15.26 -5.78
C GLU A 488 -0.83 -14.05 -5.97
N GLY A 489 -0.98 -13.34 -7.09
CA GLY A 489 -0.18 -12.16 -7.42
C GLY A 489 1.21 -12.44 -7.98
N PHE A 490 1.69 -13.70 -7.99
CA PHE A 490 2.97 -14.03 -8.60
C PHE A 490 2.85 -14.06 -10.13
N LEU A 491 3.79 -13.42 -10.82
CA LEU A 491 3.86 -13.44 -12.28
C LEU A 491 4.41 -14.79 -12.76
N LEU A 492 3.58 -15.58 -13.41
CA LEU A 492 3.94 -16.94 -13.84
C LEU A 492 4.37 -16.99 -15.31
N ASN A 493 3.77 -16.16 -16.16
CA ASN A 493 4.07 -16.15 -17.59
C ASN A 493 3.95 -14.73 -18.18
N THR A 494 4.82 -14.38 -19.11
CA THR A 494 4.70 -13.20 -19.99
C THR A 494 4.84 -13.64 -21.44
N VAL A 495 3.84 -13.37 -22.27
CA VAL A 495 3.81 -13.75 -23.69
C VAL A 495 3.67 -12.50 -24.55
N GLN A 496 4.57 -12.32 -25.50
CA GLN A 496 4.52 -11.29 -26.53
C GLN A 496 4.95 -11.89 -27.89
N PRO A 497 4.73 -11.22 -29.02
CA PRO A 497 5.17 -11.73 -30.32
C PRO A 497 6.67 -12.10 -30.32
N GLY A 498 6.98 -13.35 -30.69
CA GLY A 498 8.34 -13.86 -30.77
C GLY A 498 9.04 -14.16 -29.44
N ARG A 499 8.38 -13.92 -28.29
CA ARG A 499 8.99 -14.15 -26.97
C ARG A 499 7.98 -14.58 -25.89
N GLU A 500 8.30 -15.66 -25.20
CA GLU A 500 7.58 -16.14 -24.02
C GLU A 500 8.54 -16.29 -22.84
N VAL A 501 8.12 -15.88 -21.65
CA VAL A 501 8.89 -15.98 -20.42
C VAL A 501 8.03 -16.67 -19.36
N THR A 502 8.40 -17.88 -18.97
CA THR A 502 7.75 -18.62 -17.87
C THR A 502 8.62 -18.56 -16.61
N GLN A 503 7.99 -18.39 -15.45
CA GLN A 503 8.64 -18.31 -14.15
C GLN A 503 8.02 -19.32 -13.19
N GLU A 504 8.89 -19.99 -12.44
CA GLU A 504 8.50 -20.86 -11.33
C GLU A 504 9.15 -20.32 -10.06
N TYR A 505 8.41 -20.40 -8.95
CA TYR A 505 8.84 -19.89 -7.65
C TYR A 505 9.15 -21.05 -6.72
N SER A 506 10.13 -20.85 -5.85
CA SER A 506 10.38 -21.76 -4.75
C SER A 506 9.45 -21.45 -3.59
N HIS A 507 9.02 -22.50 -2.89
CA HIS A 507 8.31 -22.39 -1.63
C HIS A 507 9.17 -23.00 -0.53
N ALA A 508 9.01 -22.49 0.69
CA ALA A 508 9.90 -22.80 1.81
C ALA A 508 9.94 -24.29 2.20
N ASN A 509 10.96 -24.62 3.01
CA ASN A 509 11.27 -25.93 3.62
C ASN A 509 11.89 -26.98 2.68
N GLU A 510 12.12 -26.66 1.42
CA GLU A 510 12.79 -27.59 0.48
C GLU A 510 14.24 -27.17 0.10
N GLU A 511 14.63 -25.89 0.27
CA GLU A 511 15.84 -25.33 -0.40
C GLU A 511 16.75 -24.45 0.47
N GLY A 512 16.68 -24.56 1.81
CA GLY A 512 17.69 -23.99 2.73
C GLY A 512 17.55 -22.51 3.10
N PHE A 513 16.55 -21.80 2.57
CA PHE A 513 16.18 -20.43 2.99
C PHE A 513 15.04 -20.40 4.01
N LEU A 514 14.88 -19.27 4.70
CA LEU A 514 13.79 -19.07 5.65
C LEU A 514 12.50 -18.71 4.91
N GLY A 515 11.45 -19.50 5.11
CA GLY A 515 10.19 -19.35 4.38
C GLY A 515 9.36 -18.13 4.67
N TRP A 516 9.64 -17.47 5.78
CA TRP A 516 8.81 -16.41 6.33
C TRP A 516 9.70 -15.28 6.81
N ALA A 517 9.40 -14.04 6.43
CA ALA A 517 10.11 -12.85 6.88
C ALA A 517 10.02 -12.63 8.40
N GLY A 518 9.05 -13.23 9.08
CA GLY A 518 8.83 -13.14 10.52
C GLY A 518 7.34 -13.29 10.83
N ILE A 519 6.94 -12.97 12.07
CA ILE A 519 5.52 -12.88 12.40
C ILE A 519 4.98 -11.54 11.93
N LEU A 520 4.05 -11.57 10.99
CA LEU A 520 3.19 -10.43 10.74
C LEU A 520 2.28 -10.31 11.96
N ALA A 521 2.37 -9.19 12.67
CA ALA A 521 1.58 -8.96 13.87
C ALA A 521 0.11 -8.66 13.55
N MET A 522 -0.46 -9.31 12.52
CA MET A 522 -1.87 -9.25 12.18
C MET A 522 -2.64 -10.40 12.84
N PRO A 523 -3.85 -10.13 13.36
CA PRO A 523 -4.71 -11.18 13.85
C PRO A 523 -5.08 -12.17 12.73
N SER A 524 -5.41 -13.40 13.12
CA SER A 524 -5.57 -14.54 12.20
C SER A 524 -6.73 -14.44 11.23
N ARG A 525 -7.69 -13.51 11.44
CA ARG A 525 -8.78 -13.22 10.48
C ARG A 525 -8.38 -12.19 9.42
N SER A 526 -7.46 -11.27 9.70
CA SER A 526 -6.98 -10.27 8.74
C SER A 526 -5.68 -10.69 8.05
N ASN A 527 -5.05 -11.79 8.45
CA ASN A 527 -3.83 -12.27 7.82
C ASN A 527 -4.16 -12.76 6.41
N PRO A 528 -3.74 -12.09 5.32
CA PRO A 528 -4.20 -12.37 3.95
C PRO A 528 -3.58 -13.65 3.35
N GLY A 529 -3.65 -14.76 4.10
CA GLY A 529 -3.08 -16.05 3.76
C GLY A 529 -1.59 -16.18 4.05
N GLY A 530 -1.00 -15.30 4.86
CA GLY A 530 0.42 -15.31 5.19
C GLY A 530 1.36 -14.86 4.06
N LEU A 531 0.86 -14.67 2.84
CA LEU A 531 1.70 -14.33 1.68
C LEU A 531 2.46 -13.01 1.80
N MET A 532 2.00 -12.05 2.62
CA MET A 532 2.78 -10.84 2.92
C MET A 532 4.13 -11.17 3.58
N GLY A 533 4.16 -12.17 4.46
CA GLY A 533 5.38 -12.66 5.10
C GLY A 533 6.06 -13.78 4.34
N LEU A 534 5.39 -14.42 3.36
CA LEU A 534 5.97 -15.55 2.63
C LEU A 534 7.13 -15.09 1.73
N ILE A 535 8.24 -15.81 1.85
CA ILE A 535 9.40 -15.69 0.98
C ILE A 535 9.26 -16.74 -0.12
N SER A 536 9.15 -16.27 -1.36
CA SER A 536 9.05 -17.10 -2.56
C SER A 536 9.93 -16.53 -3.66
N PRO A 537 11.23 -16.87 -3.69
CA PRO A 537 12.13 -16.41 -4.75
C PRO A 537 11.84 -17.15 -6.07
N ILE A 538 12.27 -16.58 -7.19
CA ILE A 538 12.20 -17.25 -8.49
C ILE A 538 13.20 -18.41 -8.50
N LYS A 539 12.70 -19.64 -8.65
CA LYS A 539 13.47 -20.88 -8.77
C LYS A 539 13.94 -21.12 -10.20
N LYS A 540 13.06 -20.91 -11.15
CA LYS A 540 13.33 -21.22 -12.56
C LYS A 540 12.71 -20.16 -13.45
N LYS A 541 13.45 -19.80 -14.49
CA LYS A 541 13.01 -18.90 -15.55
C LYS A 541 13.34 -19.55 -16.90
N VAL A 542 12.31 -19.67 -17.73
CA VAL A 542 12.43 -20.20 -19.08
C VAL A 542 12.08 -19.07 -20.03
N ILE A 543 12.91 -18.82 -21.03
CA ILE A 543 12.67 -17.86 -22.10
C ILE A 543 12.65 -18.62 -23.40
N ILE A 544 11.56 -18.55 -24.14
CA ILE A 544 11.48 -18.99 -25.53
C ILE A 544 11.57 -17.73 -26.37
N GLN A 545 12.58 -17.62 -27.22
CA GLN A 545 12.76 -16.46 -28.07
C GLN A 545 13.39 -16.89 -29.40
N ASP A 546 12.80 -16.47 -30.52
CA ASP A 546 13.34 -16.69 -31.86
C ASP A 546 13.66 -18.18 -32.18
N GLY A 547 12.85 -19.11 -31.65
CA GLY A 547 13.04 -20.56 -31.83
C GLY A 547 14.12 -21.19 -30.93
N GLU A 548 14.70 -20.42 -30.01
CA GLU A 548 15.64 -20.89 -29.00
C GLU A 548 14.99 -20.88 -27.61
N ARG A 549 15.28 -21.92 -26.82
CA ARG A 549 14.85 -22.05 -25.43
C ARG A 549 16.04 -21.81 -24.52
N PHE A 550 15.97 -20.78 -23.69
CA PHE A 550 16.93 -20.48 -22.63
C PHE A 550 16.34 -20.84 -21.27
N GLU A 551 17.09 -21.53 -20.44
CA GLU A 551 16.69 -21.88 -19.08
C GLU A 551 17.70 -21.37 -18.07
N TRP A 552 17.19 -20.76 -16.99
CA TRP A 552 17.93 -20.34 -15.81
C TRP A 552 17.26 -20.95 -14.59
N THR A 553 18.02 -21.70 -13.80
CA THR A 553 17.51 -22.41 -12.62
C THR A 553 18.44 -22.19 -11.44
N VAL A 554 17.90 -21.75 -10.30
CA VAL A 554 18.63 -21.64 -9.03
C VAL A 554 18.81 -23.04 -8.44
N THR A 555 20.04 -23.37 -8.06
CA THR A 555 20.37 -24.67 -7.45
C THR A 555 20.61 -24.58 -5.94
N ALA A 556 20.90 -23.38 -5.43
CA ALA A 556 20.98 -23.12 -3.99
C ALA A 556 20.68 -21.66 -3.66
N TYR A 557 20.08 -21.43 -2.49
CA TYR A 557 19.83 -20.11 -1.91
C TYR A 557 20.60 -19.91 -0.61
N ASP A 558 20.82 -18.65 -0.24
CA ASP A 558 21.19 -18.30 1.12
C ASP A 558 19.96 -18.21 2.04
N LYS A 559 20.19 -17.95 3.33
CA LYS A 559 19.10 -17.83 4.32
C LYS A 559 18.06 -16.74 4.00
N MET A 560 18.43 -15.74 3.20
CA MET A 560 17.56 -14.65 2.76
C MET A 560 16.92 -14.90 1.39
N ALA A 561 16.99 -16.14 0.88
CA ALA A 561 16.44 -16.52 -0.42
C ALA A 561 17.11 -15.82 -1.62
N ARG A 562 18.37 -15.40 -1.48
CA ARG A 562 19.18 -14.89 -2.60
C ARG A 562 19.90 -16.06 -3.29
N PRO A 563 19.92 -16.15 -4.63
CA PRO A 563 20.62 -17.22 -5.33
C PRO A 563 22.12 -17.25 -5.00
N LEU A 564 22.62 -18.40 -4.53
CA LEU A 564 24.06 -18.65 -4.33
C LEU A 564 24.69 -19.33 -5.55
N SER A 565 23.93 -20.19 -6.22
CA SER A 565 24.37 -20.89 -7.43
C SER A 565 23.22 -21.04 -8.42
N VAL A 566 23.54 -20.95 -9.71
CA VAL A 566 22.57 -21.00 -10.81
C VAL A 566 23.11 -21.85 -11.96
N THR A 567 22.25 -22.64 -12.58
CA THR A 567 22.51 -23.36 -13.83
C THR A 567 21.85 -22.61 -14.97
N LYS A 568 22.55 -22.48 -16.10
CA LYS A 568 22.05 -21.85 -17.33
C LYS A 568 22.22 -22.82 -18.49
N SER A 569 21.21 -22.95 -19.35
CA SER A 569 21.29 -23.73 -20.58
C SER A 569 20.52 -23.07 -21.72
N SER A 570 20.85 -23.45 -22.95
CA SER A 570 20.12 -23.06 -24.16
C SER A 570 20.01 -24.25 -25.10
N THR A 571 18.85 -24.40 -25.75
CA THR A 571 18.59 -25.46 -26.73
C THR A 571 17.66 -24.96 -27.83
N PRO A 572 17.84 -25.39 -29.09
CA PRO A 572 16.85 -25.15 -30.13
C PRO A 572 15.49 -25.73 -29.71
N GLN A 573 14.41 -25.02 -30.02
CA GLN A 573 13.05 -25.51 -29.80
C GLN A 573 12.78 -26.64 -30.81
N GLN A 574 12.53 -27.87 -30.31
CA GLN A 574 12.18 -29.02 -31.14
C GLN A 574 10.79 -28.89 -31.76
#